data_AF-A0A847XAF5-F1
#
_entry.id   AF-A0A847XAF5-F1
#
_cell.length_a   1.000
_cell.length_b   1.000
_cell.length_c   1.000
_cell.angle_alpha   90.00
_cell.angle_beta   90.00
_cell.angle_gamma   90.00
#
_symmetry.space_group_name_H-M   'P 1'
#
loop_
_entity.id
_entity.type
_entity.pdbx_description
1 polymer ?
#
loop_
_entity_poly.entity_id
_entity_poly.type
_entity_poly.pdbx_seq_one_letter_code
_entity_poly.pdbx_strand_id
1 'polypeptide(L)'
;MSNILQEINIEDVEWNLLSGIQKTNIKEVLMIPVYKTVNYNSKDFRISKKDYEVVEEFVNNNVDKLLVVRDGISIQTINSFKKRDRLIIKDEKLTSKKAIELLRDFESHLNMKSKVLIGFREEAKHIDIRHYKQFQTSHSGEELIKLENLIKHTLINNSKEKYRHQYNEEQKELVNDLLYMYKNGQKPSNTILKIAESSGIDIDNTHQKVNENEAQDLFEVRLKKIEQHYYKPLILSNSNKFKHTISVESEISFINRLEEYIQSSSNLLDGYEWWYFSKLEEGTDKISIPYYDSVKQVYREFYPDFIFWMKVDDKYFIKFVDPKGLIVNPSNALDKIYGFEEIFKEGFIDEEQNVNVELLFYNEGYTGNQKLEDYRFHDFNVLFN
;
A
#
# COMPACT_ATOMS: atom_id res chain seq x y z
N MET A 1 32.59 38.94 -10.29
CA MET A 1 32.48 37.75 -9.44
C MET A 1 31.25 36.99 -9.90
N SER A 2 31.51 35.85 -10.53
CA SER A 2 30.56 34.86 -10.99
C SER A 2 29.70 34.34 -9.84
N ASN A 3 28.39 34.27 -10.04
CA ASN A 3 27.62 33.13 -9.54
C ASN A 3 26.62 32.73 -10.61
N ILE A 4 27.05 31.69 -11.31
CA ILE A 4 26.36 30.85 -12.26
C ILE A 4 25.09 30.33 -11.58
N LEU A 5 23.93 30.82 -11.99
CA LEU A 5 22.72 30.00 -11.99
C LEU A 5 22.90 29.02 -13.15
N GLN A 6 23.40 27.82 -12.84
CA GLN A 6 23.13 26.66 -13.67
C GLN A 6 21.63 26.40 -13.51
N GLU A 7 20.82 27.08 -14.32
CA GLU A 7 19.55 26.53 -14.76
C GLU A 7 19.90 25.18 -15.38
N ILE A 8 19.71 24.12 -14.59
CA ILE A 8 19.67 22.76 -15.10
C ILE A 8 18.51 22.79 -16.08
N ASN A 9 18.85 22.82 -17.36
CA ASN A 9 17.95 22.53 -18.45
C ASN A 9 17.48 21.09 -18.21
N ILE A 10 16.40 20.92 -17.44
CA ILE A 10 15.71 19.64 -17.32
C ILE A 10 15.09 19.47 -18.70
N GLU A 11 15.83 18.80 -19.60
CA GLU A 11 15.24 18.24 -20.80
C GLU A 11 13.98 17.49 -20.34
N ASP A 12 12.82 17.84 -20.92
CA ASP A 12 11.58 17.13 -20.68
C ASP A 12 11.81 15.66 -21.01
N VAL A 13 12.06 14.84 -19.99
CA VAL A 13 12.30 13.41 -20.15
C VAL A 13 11.03 12.81 -20.75
N GLU A 14 11.12 12.33 -21.98
CA GLU A 14 10.01 11.65 -22.65
C GLU A 14 9.73 10.32 -21.93
N TRP A 15 8.49 10.17 -21.45
CA TRP A 15 8.06 8.98 -20.72
C TRP A 15 7.28 8.04 -21.65
N ASN A 16 7.83 6.85 -21.86
CA ASN A 16 7.22 5.80 -22.66
C ASN A 16 6.38 4.86 -21.80
N LEU A 17 5.16 4.55 -22.24
CA LEU A 17 4.27 3.61 -21.55
C LEU A 17 4.75 2.17 -21.76
N LEU A 18 4.79 1.38 -20.68
CA LEU A 18 5.03 -0.06 -20.74
C LEU A 18 3.73 -0.82 -21.01
N SER A 19 3.66 -1.45 -22.17
CA SER A 19 2.49 -2.19 -22.67
C SER A 19 2.46 -3.66 -22.25
N GLY A 20 3.62 -4.22 -21.85
CA GLY A 20 3.75 -5.63 -21.49
C GLY A 20 3.06 -6.06 -20.19
N ILE A 21 2.53 -5.14 -19.38
CA ILE A 21 1.91 -5.46 -18.09
C ILE A 21 0.47 -5.92 -18.30
N GLN A 22 0.15 -7.10 -17.78
CA GLN A 22 -1.13 -7.76 -18.01
C GLN A 22 -1.89 -7.95 -16.70
N LYS A 23 -3.19 -7.64 -16.72
CA LYS A 23 -4.09 -7.99 -15.61
C LYS A 23 -4.21 -9.51 -15.53
N THR A 24 -4.15 -10.06 -14.33
CA THR A 24 -4.41 -11.47 -14.08
C THR A 24 -5.91 -11.78 -14.32
N ASN A 25 -6.15 -12.92 -14.97
CA ASN A 25 -7.50 -13.41 -15.25
C ASN A 25 -8.11 -14.06 -13.99
N ILE A 26 -8.48 -13.22 -13.05
CA ILE A 26 -9.15 -13.58 -11.80
C ILE A 26 -10.64 -13.79 -12.09
N LYS A 27 -11.17 -14.96 -11.73
CA LYS A 27 -12.58 -15.34 -11.95
C LYS A 27 -13.45 -15.02 -10.74
N GLU A 28 -12.81 -14.89 -9.60
CA GLU A 28 -13.36 -14.67 -8.28
C GLU A 28 -13.75 -13.20 -8.12
N VAL A 29 -14.79 -12.95 -7.32
CA VAL A 29 -15.26 -11.60 -7.03
C VAL A 29 -14.33 -10.99 -5.98
N LEU A 30 -13.63 -9.92 -6.37
CA LEU A 30 -12.78 -9.15 -5.47
C LEU A 30 -13.60 -8.01 -4.87
N MET A 31 -13.88 -8.04 -3.58
CA MET A 31 -14.71 -7.05 -2.91
C MET A 31 -13.88 -5.88 -2.39
N ILE A 32 -14.41 -4.67 -2.47
CA ILE A 32 -13.79 -3.47 -1.89
C ILE A 32 -14.81 -2.67 -1.09
N PRO A 33 -14.38 -1.96 -0.03
CA PRO A 33 -15.28 -1.20 0.81
C PRO A 33 -15.87 0.01 0.07
N VAL A 34 -17.13 0.31 0.38
CA VAL A 34 -17.83 1.49 -0.14
C VAL A 34 -18.20 2.39 1.02
N TYR A 35 -17.87 3.68 0.89
CA TYR A 35 -18.13 4.67 1.91
C TYR A 35 -19.17 5.69 1.46
N LYS A 36 -19.96 6.15 2.41
CA LYS A 36 -20.84 7.31 2.26
C LYS A 36 -20.33 8.46 3.09
N THR A 37 -20.26 9.63 2.47
CA THR A 37 -19.95 10.87 3.19
C THR A 37 -21.14 11.29 4.04
N VAL A 38 -20.89 11.58 5.31
CA VAL A 38 -21.87 12.16 6.24
C VAL A 38 -21.41 13.56 6.66
N ASN A 39 -22.37 14.47 6.85
CA ASN A 39 -22.10 15.89 7.14
C ASN A 39 -22.04 16.16 8.65
N TYR A 40 -21.38 15.28 9.40
CA TYR A 40 -21.09 15.52 10.80
C TYR A 40 -19.76 14.85 11.17
N ASN A 41 -19.01 15.53 12.02
CA ASN A 41 -17.88 14.94 12.71
C ASN A 41 -18.38 14.42 14.07
N SER A 42 -17.96 13.24 14.52
CA SER A 42 -18.24 12.72 15.87
C SER A 42 -17.14 13.01 16.89
N LYS A 43 -15.94 13.43 16.44
CA LYS A 43 -14.76 13.62 17.30
C LYS A 43 -14.80 14.92 18.07
N ASP A 44 -14.20 14.95 19.24
CA ASP A 44 -14.12 16.17 20.04
C ASP A 44 -13.00 17.09 19.53
N PHE A 45 -13.22 18.40 19.65
CA PHE A 45 -12.23 19.40 19.31
C PHE A 45 -11.27 19.62 20.48
N ARG A 46 -10.00 19.29 20.28
CA ARG A 46 -8.91 19.57 21.22
C ARG A 46 -8.45 21.01 21.06
N ILE A 47 -8.39 21.72 22.18
CA ILE A 47 -7.91 23.10 22.28
C ILE A 47 -7.01 23.24 23.51
N SER A 48 -5.98 24.09 23.44
CA SER A 48 -5.15 24.37 24.62
C SER A 48 -5.96 25.16 25.66
N LYS A 49 -5.62 24.99 26.94
CA LYS A 49 -6.27 25.72 28.03
C LYS A 49 -6.22 27.24 27.83
N LYS A 50 -5.08 27.76 27.40
CA LYS A 50 -4.91 29.21 27.16
C LYS A 50 -5.69 29.70 25.94
N ASP A 51 -5.72 28.92 24.86
CA ASP A 51 -6.53 29.26 23.67
C ASP A 51 -8.02 29.22 24.02
N TYR A 52 -8.45 28.24 24.83
CA TYR A 52 -9.82 28.14 25.31
C TYR A 52 -10.23 29.37 26.12
N GLU A 53 -9.41 29.81 27.08
CA GLU A 53 -9.67 31.00 27.91
C GLU A 53 -9.82 32.27 27.04
N VAL A 54 -8.97 32.42 26.01
CA VAL A 54 -9.03 33.55 25.05
C VAL A 54 -10.32 33.52 24.23
N VAL A 55 -10.77 32.35 23.78
CA VAL A 55 -12.05 32.22 23.04
C VAL A 55 -13.25 32.39 23.97
N GLU A 56 -13.19 31.87 25.20
CA GLU A 56 -14.25 31.99 26.21
C GLU A 56 -14.48 33.46 26.58
N GLU A 57 -13.42 34.23 26.82
CA GLU A 57 -13.52 35.67 27.06
C GLU A 57 -14.13 36.39 25.85
N PHE A 58 -13.66 36.08 24.64
CA PHE A 58 -14.20 36.68 23.41
C PHE A 58 -15.68 36.39 23.22
N VAL A 59 -16.11 35.14 23.40
CA VAL A 59 -17.51 34.73 23.25
C VAL A 59 -18.39 35.38 24.33
N ASN A 60 -17.92 35.47 25.57
CA ASN A 60 -18.68 36.07 26.67
C ASN A 60 -18.80 37.60 26.57
N ASN A 61 -17.82 38.26 25.96
CA ASN A 61 -17.81 39.71 25.74
C ASN A 61 -18.65 40.17 24.52
N ASN A 62 -19.19 39.24 23.73
CA ASN A 62 -20.02 39.56 22.56
C ASN A 62 -21.45 39.00 22.73
N VAL A 63 -22.44 39.73 22.21
CA VAL A 63 -23.81 39.21 22.12
C VAL A 63 -23.88 38.15 21.01
N ASP A 64 -24.54 37.01 21.24
CA ASP A 64 -24.60 35.89 20.28
C ASP A 64 -25.07 36.32 18.88
N LYS A 65 -26.08 37.19 18.82
CA LYS A 65 -26.56 37.77 17.55
C LYS A 65 -25.47 38.53 16.79
N LEU A 66 -24.57 39.21 17.49
CA LEU A 66 -23.45 39.92 16.88
C LEU A 66 -22.43 38.94 16.29
N LEU A 67 -22.09 37.86 17.01
CA LEU A 67 -21.19 36.82 16.50
C LEU A 67 -21.76 36.14 15.24
N VAL A 68 -23.08 35.91 15.21
CA VAL A 68 -23.76 35.34 14.04
C VAL A 68 -23.70 36.29 12.84
N VAL A 69 -24.07 37.57 13.02
CA VAL A 69 -24.20 38.52 11.90
C VAL A 69 -22.85 39.08 11.44
N ARG A 70 -21.97 39.46 12.37
CA ARG A 70 -20.67 40.08 12.06
C ARG A 70 -19.65 39.03 11.60
N ASP A 71 -19.58 37.90 12.30
CA ASP A 71 -18.48 36.96 12.15
C ASP A 71 -18.85 35.68 11.40
N GLY A 72 -20.15 35.45 11.18
CA GLY A 72 -20.69 34.32 10.43
C GLY A 72 -20.73 33.00 11.20
N ILE A 73 -20.57 33.03 12.54
CA ILE A 73 -20.57 31.82 13.37
C ILE A 73 -22.00 31.37 13.63
N SER A 74 -22.28 30.08 13.44
CA SER A 74 -23.60 29.54 13.71
C SER A 74 -23.95 29.59 15.21
N ILE A 75 -25.25 29.80 15.50
CA ILE A 75 -25.75 29.83 16.87
C ILE A 75 -25.54 28.48 17.59
N GLN A 76 -25.52 27.37 16.84
CA GLN A 76 -25.24 26.04 17.37
C GLN A 76 -23.80 25.95 17.87
N THR A 77 -22.82 26.40 17.08
CA THR A 77 -21.41 26.46 17.50
C THR A 77 -21.23 27.29 18.78
N ILE A 78 -21.83 28.48 18.84
CA ILE A 78 -21.73 29.35 20.03
C ILE A 78 -22.28 28.65 21.27
N ASN A 79 -23.45 28.02 21.14
CA ASN A 79 -24.09 27.28 22.23
C ASN A 79 -23.27 26.07 22.67
N SER A 80 -22.74 25.29 21.73
CA SER A 80 -21.88 24.13 22.03
C SER A 80 -20.59 24.59 22.74
N PHE A 81 -19.96 25.67 22.27
CA PHE A 81 -18.76 26.21 22.91
C PHE A 81 -19.04 26.65 24.36
N LYS A 82 -20.11 27.44 24.60
CA LYS A 82 -20.50 27.90 25.94
C LYS A 82 -20.82 26.75 26.90
N LYS A 83 -21.40 25.67 26.38
CA LYS A 83 -21.71 24.47 27.17
C LYS A 83 -20.52 23.54 27.36
N ARG A 84 -19.36 23.84 26.74
CA ARG A 84 -18.20 22.96 26.66
C ARG A 84 -18.51 21.60 26.03
N ASP A 85 -19.49 21.60 25.14
CA ASP A 85 -19.90 20.40 24.42
C ASP A 85 -18.89 20.11 23.30
N ARG A 86 -18.44 18.86 23.20
CA ARG A 86 -17.47 18.38 22.21
C ARG A 86 -16.11 19.08 22.22
N LEU A 87 -15.64 19.43 23.41
CA LEU A 87 -14.35 20.09 23.63
C LEU A 87 -13.47 19.28 24.58
N ILE A 88 -12.22 19.07 24.16
CA ILE A 88 -11.16 18.52 25.01
C ILE A 88 -10.16 19.64 25.28
N ILE A 89 -10.13 20.13 26.53
CA ILE A 89 -9.21 21.18 26.94
C ILE A 89 -7.96 20.55 27.54
N LYS A 90 -6.78 20.82 26.95
CA LYS A 90 -5.49 20.28 27.44
C LYS A 90 -4.49 21.37 27.78
N ASP A 91 -3.59 21.09 28.71
CA ASP A 91 -2.51 22.02 29.05
C ASP A 91 -1.36 21.87 28.02
N GLU A 92 -1.45 22.67 26.96
CA GLU A 92 -0.58 22.59 25.79
C GLU A 92 -0.12 23.98 25.35
N LYS A 93 0.83 24.01 24.40
CA LYS A 93 1.35 25.28 23.89
C LYS A 93 0.24 26.06 23.18
N LEU A 94 0.09 27.33 23.57
CA LEU A 94 -0.81 28.30 22.94
C LEU A 94 -0.55 28.38 21.43
N THR A 95 -1.62 28.45 20.64
CA THR A 95 -1.52 28.79 19.22
C THR A 95 -1.29 30.29 19.01
N SER A 96 -0.71 30.70 17.87
CA SER A 96 -0.60 32.13 17.53
C SER A 96 -1.88 32.71 16.93
N LYS A 97 -3.01 32.00 17.02
CA LYS A 97 -4.28 32.36 16.37
C LYS A 97 -5.11 33.31 17.22
N LYS A 98 -5.96 34.11 16.58
CA LYS A 98 -6.92 34.99 17.28
C LYS A 98 -8.14 34.19 17.75
N ALA A 99 -8.84 34.70 18.76
CA ALA A 99 -10.06 34.10 19.30
C ALA A 99 -11.08 33.73 18.20
N ILE A 100 -11.33 34.63 17.25
CA ILE A 100 -12.29 34.36 16.17
C ILE A 100 -11.83 33.27 15.20
N GLU A 101 -10.52 33.15 14.96
CA GLU A 101 -9.96 32.10 14.11
C GLU A 101 -10.13 30.74 14.77
N LEU A 102 -9.86 30.66 16.08
CA LEU A 102 -10.06 29.45 16.88
C LEU A 102 -11.54 29.04 16.96
N LEU A 103 -12.45 30.00 17.10
CA LEU A 103 -13.89 29.74 17.09
C LEU A 103 -14.36 29.22 15.71
N ARG A 104 -13.76 29.71 14.62
CA ARG A 104 -14.00 29.18 13.26
C ARG A 104 -13.40 27.79 13.06
N ASP A 105 -12.23 27.51 13.63
CA ASP A 105 -11.65 26.17 13.60
C ASP A 105 -12.57 25.17 14.33
N PHE A 106 -13.13 25.56 15.48
CA PHE A 106 -14.11 24.76 16.20
C PHE A 106 -15.37 24.51 15.35
N GLU A 107 -15.94 25.56 14.74
CA GLU A 107 -17.09 25.42 13.85
C GLU A 107 -16.81 24.49 12.65
N SER A 108 -15.67 24.70 11.99
CA SER A 108 -15.22 23.90 10.86
C SER A 108 -15.06 22.44 11.26
N HIS A 109 -14.48 22.19 12.43
CA HIS A 109 -14.30 20.86 12.97
C HIS A 109 -15.63 20.15 13.27
N LEU A 110 -16.63 20.84 13.85
CA LEU A 110 -17.94 20.25 14.11
C LEU A 110 -18.67 19.85 12.82
N ASN A 111 -18.54 20.69 11.79
CA ASN A 111 -19.18 20.51 10.48
C ASN A 111 -18.34 19.68 9.50
N MET A 112 -17.19 19.18 9.94
CA MET A 112 -16.28 18.43 9.08
C MET A 112 -16.96 17.14 8.61
N LYS A 113 -16.86 16.89 7.30
CA LYS A 113 -17.42 15.68 6.70
C LYS A 113 -16.61 14.47 7.11
N SER A 114 -17.29 13.40 7.50
CA SER A 114 -16.71 12.09 7.77
C SER A 114 -17.25 11.05 6.80
N LYS A 115 -16.72 9.83 6.86
CA LYS A 115 -17.12 8.72 6.01
C LYS A 115 -17.54 7.55 6.88
N VAL A 116 -18.61 6.88 6.48
CA VAL A 116 -19.09 5.65 7.12
C VAL A 116 -19.13 4.53 6.08
N LEU A 117 -18.85 3.30 6.50
CA LEU A 117 -19.01 2.12 5.66
C LEU A 117 -20.50 1.92 5.35
N ILE A 118 -20.82 1.61 4.09
CA ILE A 118 -22.19 1.26 3.68
C ILE A 118 -22.29 -0.13 3.04
N GLY A 119 -21.19 -0.87 3.00
CA GLY A 119 -21.09 -2.22 2.45
C GLY A 119 -19.91 -2.38 1.51
N PHE A 120 -19.94 -3.45 0.74
CA PHE A 120 -18.91 -3.84 -0.20
C PHE A 120 -19.50 -3.97 -1.62
N ARG A 121 -18.63 -3.78 -2.61
CA ARG A 121 -18.95 -4.02 -4.02
C ARG A 121 -17.81 -4.77 -4.69
N GLU A 122 -18.10 -5.39 -5.84
CA GLU A 122 -17.04 -5.89 -6.71
C GLU A 122 -16.12 -4.75 -7.16
N GLU A 123 -14.83 -5.04 -7.18
CA GLU A 123 -13.77 -4.21 -7.74
C GLU A 123 -14.09 -3.91 -9.20
N ALA A 124 -14.21 -2.63 -9.50
CA ALA A 124 -14.48 -2.16 -10.84
C ALA A 124 -13.17 -2.21 -11.63
N LYS A 125 -13.00 -3.31 -12.36
CA LYS A 125 -11.80 -3.62 -13.15
C LYS A 125 -11.29 -2.39 -13.87
N HIS A 126 -10.00 -2.07 -13.66
CA HIS A 126 -9.29 -0.94 -14.28
C HIS A 126 -9.68 0.45 -13.76
N ILE A 127 -10.56 0.54 -12.77
CA ILE A 127 -11.00 1.81 -12.19
C ILE A 127 -10.48 1.94 -10.77
N ASP A 128 -10.62 0.90 -9.95
CA ASP A 128 -10.22 0.95 -8.55
C ASP A 128 -8.72 0.72 -8.40
N ILE A 129 -8.17 -0.26 -9.14
CA ILE A 129 -6.73 -0.51 -9.25
C ILE A 129 -6.32 -0.30 -10.71
N ARG A 130 -5.65 0.83 -10.98
CA ARG A 130 -5.37 1.28 -12.35
C ARG A 130 -3.92 1.68 -12.59
N HIS A 131 -3.12 1.86 -11.54
CA HIS A 131 -1.71 2.22 -11.68
C HIS A 131 -0.93 1.27 -12.59
N TYR A 132 -1.30 -0.01 -12.62
CA TYR A 132 -0.63 -1.00 -13.46
C TYR A 132 -0.75 -0.73 -14.98
N LYS A 133 -1.68 0.12 -15.39
CA LYS A 133 -1.81 0.60 -16.78
C LYS A 133 -1.02 1.87 -17.06
N GLN A 134 -0.34 2.41 -16.07
CA GLN A 134 0.34 3.71 -16.11
C GLN A 134 1.85 3.57 -15.97
N PHE A 135 2.38 2.35 -15.84
CA PHE A 135 3.81 2.11 -15.81
C PHE A 135 4.52 2.78 -16.98
N GLN A 136 5.54 3.55 -16.65
CA GLN A 136 6.29 4.34 -17.60
C GLN A 136 7.79 4.14 -17.39
N THR A 137 8.54 4.32 -18.48
CA THR A 137 10.00 4.37 -18.45
C THR A 137 10.54 5.50 -19.31
N SER A 138 11.71 6.03 -18.95
CA SER A 138 12.46 6.96 -19.80
C SER A 138 13.31 6.25 -20.86
N HIS A 139 13.42 4.92 -20.82
CA HIS A 139 14.06 4.15 -21.88
C HIS A 139 13.27 4.31 -23.20
N SER A 140 13.98 4.44 -24.31
CA SER A 140 13.41 4.66 -25.64
C SER A 140 14.14 3.84 -26.72
N GLY A 141 13.63 3.84 -27.95
CA GLY A 141 14.24 3.12 -29.08
C GLY A 141 14.47 1.63 -28.81
N GLU A 142 15.69 1.14 -29.07
CA GLU A 142 16.07 -0.27 -28.91
C GLU A 142 16.01 -0.74 -27.45
N GLU A 143 16.28 0.14 -26.48
CA GLU A 143 16.23 -0.20 -25.05
C GLU A 143 14.80 -0.51 -24.62
N LEU A 144 13.83 0.31 -25.04
CA LEU A 144 12.41 0.08 -24.78
C LEU A 144 11.94 -1.27 -25.38
N ILE A 145 12.36 -1.58 -26.61
CA ILE A 145 12.02 -2.85 -27.26
C ILE A 145 12.59 -4.04 -26.47
N LYS A 146 13.85 -3.95 -26.04
CA LYS A 146 14.49 -5.00 -25.22
C LYS A 146 13.77 -5.20 -23.89
N LEU A 147 13.42 -4.11 -23.21
CA LEU A 147 12.68 -4.15 -21.94
C LEU A 147 11.28 -4.76 -22.12
N GLU A 148 10.54 -4.37 -23.15
CA GLU A 148 9.22 -4.94 -23.46
C GLU A 148 9.31 -6.43 -23.78
N ASN A 149 10.36 -6.86 -24.49
CA ASN A 149 10.61 -8.27 -24.74
C ASN A 149 10.96 -9.02 -23.45
N LEU A 150 11.77 -8.43 -22.57
CA LEU A 150 12.07 -8.99 -21.25
C LEU A 150 10.79 -9.22 -20.45
N ILE A 151 9.91 -8.21 -20.37
CA ILE A 151 8.60 -8.32 -19.69
C ILE A 151 7.75 -9.45 -20.30
N LYS A 152 7.65 -9.51 -21.63
CA LYS A 152 6.90 -10.57 -22.33
C LYS A 152 7.48 -11.96 -22.06
N HIS A 153 8.80 -12.10 -22.06
CA HIS A 153 9.46 -13.36 -21.76
C HIS A 153 9.18 -13.82 -20.33
N THR A 154 9.27 -12.92 -19.33
CA THR A 154 8.92 -13.24 -17.94
C THR A 154 7.48 -13.77 -17.81
N LEU A 155 6.54 -13.24 -18.59
CA LEU A 155 5.15 -13.73 -18.58
C LEU A 155 5.00 -15.15 -19.14
N ILE A 156 5.75 -15.47 -20.21
CA ILE A 156 5.68 -16.74 -20.93
C ILE A 156 6.45 -17.85 -20.18
N ASN A 157 7.70 -17.59 -19.79
CA ASN A 157 8.66 -18.64 -19.37
C ASN A 157 8.29 -19.29 -18.03
N ASN A 158 7.69 -18.53 -17.11
CA ASN A 158 7.32 -19.07 -15.79
C ASN A 158 6.06 -19.96 -15.82
N SER A 159 5.40 -20.15 -16.96
CA SER A 159 4.35 -21.18 -17.11
C SER A 159 4.90 -22.62 -16.95
N LYS A 160 6.23 -22.80 -17.08
CA LYS A 160 6.94 -24.06 -16.82
C LYS A 160 7.50 -24.19 -15.40
N GLU A 161 7.28 -23.22 -14.50
CA GLU A 161 7.73 -23.32 -13.10
C GLU A 161 6.95 -24.34 -12.25
N LYS A 162 5.99 -25.07 -12.85
CA LYS A 162 5.32 -26.23 -12.24
C LYS A 162 6.30 -27.33 -11.77
N TYR A 163 7.59 -27.22 -12.09
CA TYR A 163 8.67 -28.13 -11.70
C TYR A 163 9.63 -27.58 -10.63
N ARG A 164 9.40 -26.39 -10.05
CA ARG A 164 10.34 -25.82 -9.06
C ARG A 164 10.35 -26.55 -7.71
N HIS A 165 9.28 -27.25 -7.36
CA HIS A 165 9.34 -28.24 -6.29
C HIS A 165 9.85 -29.57 -6.86
N GLN A 166 11.17 -29.74 -6.91
CA GLN A 166 11.92 -31.02 -6.80
C GLN A 166 13.32 -30.95 -7.47
N TYR A 167 14.14 -29.94 -7.18
CA TYR A 167 15.59 -30.15 -7.28
C TYR A 167 16.15 -30.52 -5.90
N ASN A 168 16.77 -31.70 -5.82
CA ASN A 168 17.56 -32.11 -4.67
C ASN A 168 18.86 -31.26 -4.59
N GLU A 169 19.62 -31.39 -3.51
CA GLU A 169 20.82 -30.57 -3.30
C GLU A 169 21.87 -30.74 -4.41
N GLU A 170 22.04 -31.95 -4.96
CA GLU A 170 22.98 -32.21 -6.06
C GLU A 170 22.53 -31.52 -7.37
N GLN A 171 21.23 -31.54 -7.67
CA GLN A 171 20.67 -30.83 -8.82
C GLN A 171 20.81 -29.32 -8.66
N LYS A 172 20.64 -28.78 -7.45
CA LYS A 172 20.85 -27.36 -7.16
C LYS A 172 22.29 -26.95 -7.39
N GLU A 173 23.25 -27.76 -6.94
CA GLU A 173 24.68 -27.51 -7.15
C GLU A 173 25.00 -27.48 -8.65
N LEU A 174 24.52 -28.46 -9.42
CA LEU A 174 24.72 -28.52 -10.86
C LEU A 174 24.06 -27.35 -11.62
N VAL A 175 22.86 -26.91 -11.20
CA VAL A 175 22.22 -25.71 -11.73
C VAL A 175 23.08 -24.47 -11.43
N ASN A 176 23.61 -24.33 -10.21
CA ASN A 176 24.45 -23.20 -9.83
C ASN A 176 25.74 -23.15 -10.64
N ASP A 177 26.37 -24.30 -10.89
CA ASP A 177 27.56 -24.41 -11.75
C ASP A 177 27.25 -23.99 -13.19
N LEU A 178 26.15 -24.48 -13.77
CA LEU A 178 25.71 -24.08 -15.11
C LEU A 178 25.45 -22.56 -15.19
N LEU A 179 24.74 -22.00 -14.21
CA LEU A 179 24.50 -20.55 -14.13
C LEU A 179 25.80 -19.76 -14.04
N TYR A 180 26.77 -20.22 -13.24
CA TYR A 180 28.08 -19.59 -13.13
C TYR A 180 28.85 -19.64 -14.45
N MET A 181 28.85 -20.78 -15.14
CA MET A 181 29.51 -20.91 -16.45
C MET A 181 28.90 -19.94 -17.47
N TYR A 182 27.58 -19.94 -17.63
CA TYR A 182 26.89 -19.07 -18.57
C TYR A 182 27.12 -17.59 -18.26
N LYS A 183 27.04 -17.18 -16.99
CA LYS A 183 27.29 -15.80 -16.55
C LYS A 183 28.72 -15.32 -16.87
N ASN A 184 29.69 -16.22 -16.89
CA ASN A 184 31.07 -15.91 -17.25
C ASN A 184 31.37 -16.09 -18.75
N GLY A 185 30.34 -16.28 -19.59
CA GLY A 185 30.49 -16.56 -21.02
C GLY A 185 31.15 -17.91 -21.34
N GLN A 186 31.24 -18.81 -20.36
CA GLN A 186 31.78 -20.15 -20.52
C GLN A 186 30.69 -21.09 -21.06
N LYS A 187 31.06 -21.95 -22.02
CA LYS A 187 30.17 -23.01 -22.51
C LYS A 187 30.41 -24.28 -21.69
N PRO A 188 29.36 -24.86 -21.06
CA PRO A 188 29.49 -26.15 -20.38
C PRO A 188 29.96 -27.22 -21.37
N SER A 189 30.79 -28.15 -20.89
CA SER A 189 31.22 -29.28 -21.71
C SER A 189 30.04 -30.20 -22.04
N ASN A 190 30.13 -30.94 -23.16
CA ASN A 190 29.11 -31.93 -23.53
C ASN A 190 28.83 -32.97 -22.43
N THR A 191 29.82 -33.28 -21.59
CA THR A 191 29.65 -34.21 -20.45
C THR A 191 28.73 -33.60 -19.40
N ILE A 192 28.94 -32.32 -19.04
CA ILE A 192 28.11 -31.60 -18.06
C ILE A 192 26.68 -31.46 -18.58
N LEU A 193 26.50 -31.12 -19.86
CA LEU A 193 25.17 -31.01 -20.48
C LEU A 193 24.41 -32.34 -20.40
N LYS A 194 25.05 -33.47 -20.72
CA LYS A 194 24.41 -34.80 -20.60
C LYS A 194 24.06 -35.15 -19.16
N ILE A 195 24.91 -34.80 -18.19
CA ILE A 195 24.63 -35.03 -16.77
C ILE A 195 23.41 -34.19 -16.33
N ALA A 196 23.35 -32.93 -16.75
CA ALA A 196 22.23 -32.05 -16.43
C ALA A 196 20.90 -32.54 -17.03
N GLU A 197 20.89 -32.88 -18.32
CA GLU A 197 19.72 -33.45 -19.00
C GLU A 197 19.25 -34.75 -18.34
N SER A 198 20.17 -35.67 -18.05
CA SER A 198 19.83 -36.94 -17.39
C SER A 198 19.37 -36.77 -15.94
N SER A 199 19.77 -35.68 -15.29
CA SER A 199 19.29 -35.27 -13.97
C SER A 199 17.97 -34.48 -14.03
N GLY A 200 17.35 -34.36 -15.21
CA GLY A 200 16.08 -33.64 -15.38
C GLY A 200 16.18 -32.11 -15.33
N ILE A 201 17.38 -31.56 -15.49
CA ILE A 201 17.59 -30.11 -15.52
C ILE A 201 17.32 -29.59 -16.93
N ASP A 202 16.45 -28.58 -17.03
CA ASP A 202 16.20 -27.85 -18.28
C ASP A 202 17.33 -26.84 -18.55
N ILE A 203 18.25 -27.23 -19.44
CA ILE A 203 19.44 -26.45 -19.79
C ILE A 203 19.08 -25.17 -20.54
N ASP A 204 18.14 -25.25 -21.48
CA ASP A 204 17.68 -24.10 -22.27
C ASP A 204 17.10 -23.02 -21.35
N ASN A 205 16.30 -23.45 -20.37
CA ASN A 205 15.77 -22.57 -19.33
C ASN A 205 16.88 -21.97 -18.46
N THR A 206 17.92 -22.74 -18.12
CA THR A 206 19.06 -22.25 -17.32
C THR A 206 19.84 -21.16 -18.07
N HIS A 207 20.13 -21.36 -19.36
CA HIS A 207 20.78 -20.34 -20.19
C HIS A 207 19.89 -19.10 -20.37
N GLN A 208 18.58 -19.29 -20.60
CA GLN A 208 17.62 -18.20 -20.72
C GLN A 208 17.57 -17.34 -19.45
N LYS A 209 17.60 -17.97 -18.27
CA LYS A 209 17.60 -17.28 -16.98
C LYS A 209 18.82 -16.38 -16.78
N VAL A 210 20.00 -16.76 -17.30
CA VAL A 210 21.18 -15.88 -17.26
C VAL A 210 20.97 -14.64 -18.11
N ASN A 211 20.49 -14.80 -19.34
CA ASN A 211 20.18 -13.67 -20.22
C ASN A 211 19.11 -12.74 -19.61
N GLU A 212 18.09 -13.31 -18.95
CA GLU A 212 17.07 -12.53 -18.25
C GLU A 212 17.66 -11.77 -17.05
N ASN A 213 18.56 -12.37 -16.28
CA ASN A 213 19.21 -11.70 -15.15
C ASN A 213 20.12 -10.57 -15.63
N GLU A 214 20.92 -10.79 -16.68
CA GLU A 214 21.76 -9.74 -17.27
C GLU A 214 20.93 -8.58 -17.82
N ALA A 215 19.80 -8.87 -18.48
CA ALA A 215 18.88 -7.84 -18.94
C ALA A 215 18.23 -7.09 -17.77
N GLN A 216 17.81 -7.79 -16.71
CA GLN A 216 17.28 -7.17 -15.50
C GLN A 216 18.32 -6.28 -14.80
N ASP A 217 19.59 -6.69 -14.75
CA ASP A 217 20.70 -5.89 -14.24
C ASP A 217 20.95 -4.65 -15.09
N LEU A 218 20.95 -4.79 -16.43
CA LEU A 218 21.11 -3.68 -17.38
C LEU A 218 20.06 -2.59 -17.18
N PHE A 219 18.81 -2.98 -16.94
CA PHE A 219 17.69 -2.06 -16.74
C PHE A 219 17.48 -1.68 -15.28
N GLU A 220 18.27 -2.19 -14.32
CA GLU A 220 18.08 -1.97 -12.89
C GLU A 220 16.66 -2.33 -12.40
N VAL A 221 16.09 -3.40 -12.95
CA VAL A 221 14.75 -3.91 -12.59
C VAL A 221 14.84 -5.31 -12.02
N ARG A 222 13.85 -5.68 -11.22
CA ARG A 222 13.53 -7.08 -10.90
C ARG A 222 12.08 -7.34 -11.27
N LEU A 223 11.88 -8.32 -12.15
CA LEU A 223 10.55 -8.75 -12.59
C LEU A 223 10.13 -9.98 -11.79
N LYS A 224 9.01 -9.86 -11.07
CA LYS A 224 8.43 -10.97 -10.30
C LYS A 224 7.09 -11.36 -10.89
N LYS A 225 6.90 -12.67 -11.14
CA LYS A 225 5.63 -13.21 -11.61
C LYS A 225 5.02 -14.06 -10.52
N ILE A 226 4.11 -13.47 -9.76
CA ILE A 226 3.33 -14.17 -8.73
C ILE A 226 1.93 -14.38 -9.31
N GLU A 227 1.48 -15.62 -9.44
CA GLU A 227 0.22 -15.95 -10.13
C GLU A 227 -1.01 -15.36 -9.44
N GLN A 228 -0.97 -15.21 -8.12
CA GLN A 228 -2.03 -14.63 -7.29
C GLN A 228 -2.03 -13.09 -7.29
N HIS A 229 -1.07 -12.44 -7.95
CA HIS A 229 -1.06 -10.98 -8.02
C HIS A 229 -2.05 -10.43 -9.05
N TYR A 230 -2.68 -9.28 -8.79
CA TYR A 230 -3.73 -8.66 -9.61
C TYR A 230 -3.29 -8.34 -11.05
N TYR A 231 -2.01 -8.05 -11.24
CA TYR A 231 -1.37 -7.86 -12.53
C TYR A 231 0.02 -8.49 -12.54
N LYS A 232 0.57 -8.75 -13.72
CA LYS A 232 1.90 -9.33 -13.88
C LYS A 232 2.66 -8.72 -15.07
N PRO A 233 4.00 -8.67 -14.99
CA PRO A 233 4.79 -8.92 -13.78
C PRO A 233 4.69 -7.76 -12.79
N LEU A 234 5.07 -8.02 -11.54
CA LEU A 234 5.51 -6.98 -10.62
C LEU A 234 6.87 -6.46 -11.07
N ILE A 235 7.04 -5.14 -11.12
CA ILE A 235 8.30 -4.49 -11.48
C ILE A 235 8.84 -3.78 -10.23
N LEU A 236 9.96 -4.29 -9.73
CA LEU A 236 10.69 -3.70 -8.61
C LEU A 236 11.88 -2.94 -9.19
N SER A 237 12.02 -1.66 -8.85
CA SER A 237 13.15 -0.84 -9.28
C SER A 237 13.21 0.43 -8.47
N ASN A 238 14.42 0.79 -8.01
CA ASN A 238 14.71 2.06 -7.36
C ASN A 238 15.27 3.09 -8.35
N SER A 239 15.37 2.73 -9.64
CA SER A 239 15.89 3.60 -10.68
C SER A 239 14.89 4.72 -10.98
N ASN A 240 15.38 5.95 -11.12
CA ASN A 240 14.56 7.09 -11.52
C ASN A 240 14.10 7.03 -12.98
N LYS A 241 14.48 5.99 -13.72
CA LYS A 241 14.06 5.70 -15.10
C LYS A 241 12.70 5.04 -15.20
N PHE A 242 12.05 4.74 -14.08
CA PHE A 242 10.74 4.10 -14.03
C PHE A 242 9.76 4.86 -13.14
N LYS A 243 8.48 4.76 -13.48
CA LYS A 243 7.36 5.20 -12.64
C LYS A 243 6.43 4.04 -12.33
N HIS A 244 5.73 4.14 -11.21
CA HIS A 244 4.77 3.15 -10.71
C HIS A 244 5.38 1.80 -10.32
N THR A 245 6.72 1.71 -10.23
CA THR A 245 7.45 0.53 -9.73
C THR A 245 7.39 0.43 -8.21
N ILE A 246 7.57 -0.79 -7.71
CA ILE A 246 7.81 -1.01 -6.28
C ILE A 246 9.26 -0.62 -6.00
N SER A 247 9.44 0.52 -5.35
CA SER A 247 10.75 1.14 -5.07
C SER A 247 11.03 1.34 -3.58
N VAL A 248 10.01 1.20 -2.73
CA VAL A 248 10.14 1.35 -1.28
C VAL A 248 10.74 0.07 -0.69
N GLU A 249 11.81 0.20 0.08
CA GLU A 249 12.57 -0.95 0.63
C GLU A 249 11.69 -1.91 1.44
N SER A 250 10.77 -1.38 2.26
CA SER A 250 9.84 -2.21 3.05
C SER A 250 8.87 -3.00 2.18
N GLU A 251 8.40 -2.42 1.08
CA GLU A 251 7.52 -3.10 0.11
C GLU A 251 8.29 -4.17 -0.67
N ILE A 252 9.53 -3.88 -1.08
CA ILE A 252 10.43 -4.85 -1.74
C ILE A 252 10.70 -6.04 -0.80
N SER A 253 11.03 -5.77 0.45
CA SER A 253 11.27 -6.79 1.47
C SER A 253 10.03 -7.66 1.69
N PHE A 254 8.86 -7.04 1.84
CA PHE A 254 7.59 -7.76 1.99
C PHE A 254 7.30 -8.70 0.81
N ILE A 255 7.47 -8.22 -0.43
CA ILE A 255 7.25 -9.05 -1.64
C ILE A 255 8.24 -10.21 -1.72
N ASN A 256 9.52 -9.98 -1.39
CA ASN A 256 10.52 -11.05 -1.37
C ASN A 256 10.15 -12.14 -0.34
N ARG A 257 9.78 -11.73 0.87
CA ARG A 257 9.36 -12.65 1.94
C ARG A 257 8.07 -13.39 1.62
N LEU A 258 7.11 -12.72 0.98
CA LEU A 258 5.89 -13.37 0.49
C LEU A 258 6.22 -14.45 -0.55
N GLU A 259 7.14 -14.17 -1.48
CA GLU A 259 7.58 -15.15 -2.48
C GLU A 259 8.30 -16.35 -1.86
N GLU A 260 9.16 -16.12 -0.86
CA GLU A 260 9.77 -17.18 -0.05
C GLU A 260 8.71 -18.03 0.66
N TYR A 261 7.71 -17.39 1.27
CA TYR A 261 6.61 -18.08 1.96
C TYR A 261 5.81 -18.98 1.02
N ILE A 262 5.43 -18.47 -0.15
CA ILE A 262 4.68 -19.23 -1.17
C ILE A 262 5.46 -20.49 -1.60
N GLN A 263 6.79 -20.44 -1.63
CA GLN A 263 7.65 -21.55 -2.00
C GLN A 263 7.98 -22.50 -0.83
N SER A 264 7.68 -22.13 0.41
CA SER A 264 7.96 -22.96 1.57
C SER A 264 7.00 -24.14 1.65
N SER A 265 7.47 -25.33 2.05
CA SER A 265 6.61 -26.48 2.32
C SER A 265 5.79 -26.36 3.60
N SER A 266 6.10 -25.39 4.46
CA SER A 266 5.41 -25.14 5.73
C SER A 266 4.38 -24.01 5.65
N ASN A 267 3.96 -23.62 4.45
CA ASN A 267 2.98 -22.56 4.25
C ASN A 267 1.55 -23.06 4.54
N LEU A 268 0.61 -22.13 4.73
CA LEU A 268 -0.80 -22.43 5.02
C LEU A 268 -1.72 -22.29 3.79
N LEU A 269 -1.15 -22.17 2.59
CA LEU A 269 -1.89 -21.83 1.38
C LEU A 269 -2.84 -22.94 0.92
N ASP A 270 -2.53 -24.21 1.23
CA ASP A 270 -3.35 -25.37 0.87
C ASP A 270 -4.74 -25.36 1.55
N GLY A 271 -4.91 -24.59 2.64
CA GLY A 271 -6.19 -24.42 3.33
C GLY A 271 -7.16 -23.47 2.62
N TYR A 272 -6.71 -22.70 1.64
CA TYR A 272 -7.52 -21.68 0.97
C TYR A 272 -8.19 -22.21 -0.29
N GLU A 273 -9.47 -21.88 -0.48
CA GLU A 273 -10.18 -22.12 -1.74
C GLU A 273 -9.53 -21.32 -2.87
N TRP A 274 -9.15 -20.07 -2.57
CA TRP A 274 -8.39 -19.17 -3.42
C TRP A 274 -7.90 -17.97 -2.62
N TRP A 275 -6.86 -17.31 -3.14
CA TRP A 275 -6.41 -16.01 -2.65
C TRP A 275 -5.75 -15.20 -3.78
N TYR A 276 -5.89 -13.88 -3.70
CA TYR A 276 -5.30 -12.92 -4.61
C TYR A 276 -4.83 -11.70 -3.82
N PHE A 277 -3.93 -10.92 -4.41
CA PHE A 277 -3.49 -9.67 -3.80
C PHE A 277 -3.09 -8.63 -4.85
N SER A 278 -3.03 -7.37 -4.45
CA SER A 278 -2.53 -6.28 -5.28
C SER A 278 -1.69 -5.32 -4.46
N LYS A 279 -0.63 -4.79 -5.08
CA LYS A 279 -0.08 -3.48 -4.70
C LYS A 279 -1.17 -2.41 -4.89
N LEU A 280 -1.18 -1.42 -4.01
CA LEU A 280 -1.94 -0.18 -4.16
C LEU A 280 -0.98 1.00 -4.28
N GLU A 281 -1.37 1.99 -5.08
CA GLU A 281 -0.63 3.24 -5.23
C GLU A 281 -1.48 4.44 -4.79
N GLU A 282 -0.97 5.16 -3.79
CA GLU A 282 -1.58 6.39 -3.28
C GLU A 282 -1.75 7.44 -4.39
N GLY A 283 -2.93 8.05 -4.46
CA GLY A 283 -3.25 9.08 -5.46
C GLY A 283 -3.63 8.54 -6.84
N THR A 284 -3.25 7.31 -7.19
CA THR A 284 -3.64 6.67 -8.45
C THR A 284 -4.84 5.77 -8.27
N ASP A 285 -4.81 4.88 -7.28
CA ASP A 285 -5.87 3.90 -7.01
C ASP A 285 -6.95 4.48 -6.08
N LYS A 286 -8.14 3.86 -6.08
CA LYS A 286 -9.32 4.38 -5.38
C LYS A 286 -9.70 3.61 -4.12
N ILE A 287 -8.73 2.90 -3.54
CA ILE A 287 -8.92 2.08 -2.34
C ILE A 287 -8.19 2.75 -1.18
N SER A 288 -8.96 3.15 -0.16
CA SER A 288 -8.46 3.79 1.05
C SER A 288 -9.31 3.44 2.27
N ILE A 289 -8.79 3.74 3.45
CA ILE A 289 -9.49 3.62 4.73
C ILE A 289 -9.56 5.03 5.34
N PRO A 290 -10.76 5.59 5.52
CA PRO A 290 -10.93 6.86 6.21
C PRO A 290 -10.48 6.76 7.67
N TYR A 291 -9.76 7.76 8.17
CA TYR A 291 -9.38 7.84 9.57
C TYR A 291 -9.30 9.30 10.02
N TYR A 292 -9.30 9.52 11.33
CA TYR A 292 -9.18 10.85 11.92
C TYR A 292 -7.76 11.09 12.43
N ASP A 293 -7.06 12.07 11.86
CA ASP A 293 -5.73 12.51 12.32
C ASP A 293 -5.91 13.37 13.57
N SER A 294 -5.61 12.80 14.74
CA SER A 294 -5.86 13.43 16.04
C SER A 294 -4.92 14.59 16.35
N VAL A 295 -3.77 14.66 15.67
CA VAL A 295 -2.79 15.74 15.80
C VAL A 295 -3.23 16.95 14.97
N LYS A 296 -3.63 16.72 13.72
CA LYS A 296 -4.07 17.79 12.81
C LYS A 296 -5.56 18.11 12.93
N GLN A 297 -6.29 17.28 13.65
CA GLN A 297 -7.73 17.36 13.90
C GLN A 297 -8.61 17.33 12.64
N VAL A 298 -8.23 16.50 11.67
CA VAL A 298 -8.90 16.39 10.37
C VAL A 298 -9.07 14.93 9.92
N TYR A 299 -10.14 14.64 9.18
CA TYR A 299 -10.25 13.34 8.49
C TYR A 299 -9.27 13.27 7.33
N ARG A 300 -8.67 12.09 7.17
CA ARG A 300 -7.71 11.74 6.12
C ARG A 300 -8.04 10.37 5.55
N GLU A 301 -7.42 10.08 4.42
CA GLU A 301 -7.45 8.77 3.80
C GLU A 301 -6.12 8.08 4.09
N PHE A 302 -6.20 6.87 4.62
CA PHE A 302 -5.07 5.97 4.71
C PHE A 302 -5.08 5.07 3.48
N TYR A 303 -3.94 5.00 2.78
CA TYR A 303 -3.72 4.12 1.64
C TYR A 303 -2.76 3.00 2.06
N PRO A 304 -3.27 1.80 2.37
CA PRO A 304 -2.42 0.63 2.61
C PRO A 304 -1.58 0.31 1.37
N ASP A 305 -0.40 -0.28 1.55
CA ASP A 305 0.47 -0.59 0.40
C ASP A 305 -0.01 -1.80 -0.39
N PHE A 306 -0.70 -2.73 0.26
CA PHE A 306 -1.26 -3.94 -0.36
C PHE A 306 -2.68 -4.23 0.14
N ILE A 307 -3.44 -4.91 -0.72
CA ILE A 307 -4.73 -5.51 -0.39
C ILE A 307 -4.70 -6.99 -0.78
N PHE A 308 -5.22 -7.84 0.09
CA PHE A 308 -5.39 -9.27 -0.12
C PHE A 308 -6.88 -9.62 -0.07
N TRP A 309 -7.29 -10.52 -0.95
CA TRP A 309 -8.59 -11.17 -0.94
C TRP A 309 -8.39 -12.66 -0.83
N MET A 310 -9.12 -13.32 0.06
CA MET A 310 -8.99 -14.75 0.23
C MET A 310 -10.28 -15.37 0.74
N LYS A 311 -10.48 -16.64 0.40
CA LYS A 311 -11.62 -17.43 0.86
C LYS A 311 -11.15 -18.74 1.49
N VAL A 312 -11.61 -18.99 2.71
CA VAL A 312 -11.34 -20.20 3.48
C VAL A 312 -12.61 -20.58 4.26
N ASP A 313 -13.00 -21.85 4.21
CA ASP A 313 -14.20 -22.38 4.88
C ASP A 313 -15.47 -21.52 4.68
N ASP A 314 -15.78 -21.13 3.44
CA ASP A 314 -16.89 -20.25 3.08
C ASP A 314 -16.87 -18.83 3.68
N LYS A 315 -15.78 -18.44 4.34
CA LYS A 315 -15.55 -17.07 4.85
C LYS A 315 -14.71 -16.27 3.88
N TYR A 316 -15.17 -15.07 3.57
CA TYR A 316 -14.45 -14.12 2.73
C TYR A 316 -13.64 -13.16 3.59
N PHE A 317 -12.39 -12.93 3.22
CA PHE A 317 -11.50 -11.97 3.88
C PHE A 317 -10.97 -10.92 2.92
N ILE A 318 -10.95 -9.68 3.38
CA ILE A 318 -10.15 -8.58 2.84
C ILE A 318 -9.09 -8.24 3.87
N LYS A 319 -7.81 -8.40 3.54
CA LYS A 319 -6.71 -8.01 4.44
C LYS A 319 -5.93 -6.84 3.84
N PHE A 320 -5.93 -5.70 4.50
CA PHE A 320 -5.10 -4.55 4.16
C PHE A 320 -3.74 -4.70 4.82
N VAL A 321 -2.67 -4.62 4.04
CA VAL A 321 -1.30 -4.81 4.53
C VAL A 321 -0.45 -3.58 4.23
N ASP A 322 0.24 -3.09 5.25
CA ASP A 322 1.17 -1.96 5.15
C ASP A 322 2.51 -2.36 5.80
N PRO A 323 3.59 -2.58 5.02
CA PRO A 323 4.90 -2.90 5.55
C PRO A 323 5.69 -1.68 6.04
N LYS A 324 5.11 -0.47 6.07
CA LYS A 324 5.81 0.73 6.57
C LYS A 324 5.90 0.73 8.09
N GLY A 325 6.98 1.36 8.57
CA GLY A 325 7.38 1.33 9.97
C GLY A 325 6.40 2.02 10.91
N LEU A 326 5.62 1.20 11.65
CA LEU A 326 4.89 1.57 12.88
C LEU A 326 5.72 2.41 13.87
N ILE A 327 7.04 2.25 13.84
CA ILE A 327 8.00 2.80 14.81
C ILE A 327 8.29 4.29 14.56
N VAL A 328 8.21 4.76 13.30
CA VAL A 328 8.64 6.13 12.95
C VAL A 328 7.61 7.18 13.36
N ASN A 329 6.32 6.83 13.32
CA ASN A 329 5.24 7.72 13.77
C ASN A 329 4.11 6.93 14.47
N PRO A 330 4.32 6.52 15.73
CA PRO A 330 3.36 5.70 16.46
C PRO A 330 1.98 6.36 16.60
N SER A 331 1.93 7.69 16.73
CA SER A 331 0.66 8.42 16.84
C SER A 331 -0.18 8.31 15.57
N ASN A 332 0.45 8.42 14.39
CA ASN A 332 -0.26 8.28 13.12
C ASN A 332 -0.72 6.83 12.89
N ALA A 333 0.11 5.85 13.25
CA ALA A 333 -0.28 4.44 13.17
C ALA A 333 -1.48 4.11 14.07
N LEU A 334 -1.51 4.65 15.29
CA LEU A 334 -2.66 4.52 16.19
C LEU A 334 -3.92 5.16 15.62
N ASP A 335 -3.83 6.38 15.07
CA ASP A 335 -4.97 7.04 14.44
C ASP A 335 -5.55 6.21 13.27
N LYS A 336 -4.70 5.56 12.47
CA LYS A 336 -5.12 4.64 11.40
C LYS A 336 -5.84 3.41 11.96
N ILE A 337 -5.31 2.80 13.03
CA ILE A 337 -5.94 1.65 13.69
C ILE A 337 -7.31 2.02 14.25
N TYR A 338 -7.42 3.14 14.98
CA TYR A 338 -8.71 3.58 15.52
C TYR A 338 -9.71 3.90 14.41
N GLY A 339 -9.27 4.53 13.32
CA GLY A 339 -10.11 4.75 12.15
C GLY A 339 -10.58 3.44 11.52
N PHE A 340 -9.70 2.45 11.39
CA PHE A 340 -10.07 1.12 10.92
C PHE A 340 -11.13 0.45 11.81
N GLU A 341 -10.96 0.49 13.13
CA GLU A 341 -11.93 -0.10 14.07
C GLU A 341 -13.28 0.59 14.02
N GLU A 342 -13.30 1.93 13.98
CA GLU A 342 -14.53 2.71 13.85
C GLU A 342 -15.30 2.37 12.56
N ILE A 343 -14.57 2.14 11.45
CA ILE A 343 -15.17 1.85 10.15
C ILE A 343 -15.65 0.40 10.04
N PHE A 344 -14.86 -0.58 10.50
CA PHE A 344 -15.07 -2.00 10.20
C PHE A 344 -15.48 -2.86 11.40
N LYS A 345 -15.24 -2.43 12.64
CA LYS A 345 -15.63 -3.18 13.85
C LYS A 345 -16.85 -2.58 14.56
N GLU A 346 -16.91 -1.26 14.60
CA GLU A 346 -18.01 -0.51 15.23
C GLU A 346 -19.06 -0.03 14.22
N GLY A 347 -18.67 0.07 12.94
CA GLY A 347 -19.54 0.45 11.84
C GLY A 347 -20.63 -0.59 11.56
N PHE A 348 -21.79 -0.12 11.10
CA PHE A 348 -22.88 -1.00 10.68
C PHE A 348 -22.46 -1.79 9.44
N ILE A 349 -22.20 -3.08 9.60
CA ILE A 349 -22.05 -4.04 8.50
C ILE A 349 -23.44 -4.62 8.22
N ASP A 350 -23.83 -4.61 6.96
CA ASP A 350 -24.93 -5.43 6.49
C ASP A 350 -24.55 -6.91 6.69
N GLU A 351 -25.18 -7.58 7.67
CA GLU A 351 -24.91 -8.97 8.04
C GLU A 351 -24.99 -9.93 6.83
N GLU A 352 -25.65 -9.52 5.74
CA GLU A 352 -25.82 -10.30 4.52
C GLU A 352 -24.52 -10.53 3.72
N GLN A 353 -23.50 -9.67 3.84
CA GLN A 353 -22.31 -9.76 2.95
C GLN A 353 -21.17 -10.65 3.48
N ASN A 354 -21.19 -11.08 4.75
CA ASN A 354 -20.21 -11.99 5.38
C ASN A 354 -18.73 -11.74 4.99
N VAL A 355 -18.31 -10.47 5.00
CA VAL A 355 -16.94 -10.04 4.67
C VAL A 355 -16.18 -9.72 5.95
N ASN A 356 -15.08 -10.43 6.18
CA ASN A 356 -14.16 -10.17 7.28
C ASN A 356 -13.07 -9.23 6.78
N VAL A 357 -12.88 -8.08 7.44
CA VAL A 357 -11.84 -7.12 7.07
C VAL A 357 -10.78 -7.07 8.16
N GLU A 358 -9.52 -7.17 7.77
CA GLU A 358 -8.36 -7.07 8.66
C GLU A 358 -7.42 -5.96 8.19
N LEU A 359 -6.74 -5.33 9.15
CA LEU A 359 -5.63 -4.43 8.92
C LEU A 359 -4.39 -5.04 9.57
N LEU A 360 -3.29 -5.10 8.83
CA LEU A 360 -2.06 -5.75 9.27
C LEU A 360 -0.85 -4.88 8.91
N PHE A 361 0.02 -4.64 9.87
CA PHE A 361 1.27 -3.93 9.67
C PHE A 361 2.44 -4.90 9.71
N TYR A 362 3.18 -5.01 8.60
CA TYR A 362 4.33 -5.91 8.52
C TYR A 362 5.57 -5.23 9.09
N ASN A 363 6.03 -5.68 10.26
CA ASN A 363 7.22 -5.13 10.92
C ASN A 363 7.88 -6.15 11.87
N GLU A 364 9.18 -6.38 11.71
CA GLU A 364 9.95 -7.26 12.58
C GLU A 364 10.17 -6.64 13.98
N GLY A 365 10.34 -5.31 14.04
CA GLY A 365 10.66 -4.59 15.27
C GLY A 365 9.48 -4.47 16.24
N TYR A 366 9.76 -4.66 17.53
CA TYR A 366 8.81 -4.41 18.61
C TYR A 366 8.53 -2.91 18.75
N THR A 367 7.26 -2.54 18.89
CA THR A 367 6.83 -1.14 18.93
C THR A 367 6.75 -0.57 20.35
N GLY A 368 6.66 -1.43 21.37
CA GLY A 368 6.45 -1.00 22.76
C GLY A 368 5.02 -0.60 23.11
N ASN A 369 4.08 -0.67 22.15
CA ASN A 369 2.69 -0.28 22.35
C ASN A 369 1.76 -1.46 22.07
N GLN A 370 1.04 -1.94 23.09
CA GLN A 370 0.16 -3.11 22.97
C GLN A 370 -0.84 -3.01 21.83
N LYS A 371 -1.45 -1.83 21.61
CA LYS A 371 -2.43 -1.63 20.55
C LYS A 371 -1.81 -1.77 19.15
N LEU A 372 -0.56 -1.35 18.98
CA LEU A 372 0.17 -1.55 17.73
C LEU A 372 0.55 -3.02 17.55
N GLU A 373 0.92 -3.72 18.62
CA GLU A 373 1.26 -5.14 18.58
C GLU A 373 0.08 -6.01 18.13
N ASP A 374 -1.15 -5.66 18.51
CA ASP A 374 -2.37 -6.39 18.11
C ASP A 374 -2.61 -6.38 16.58
N TYR A 375 -1.99 -5.44 15.86
CA TYR A 375 -2.09 -5.28 14.40
C TYR A 375 -0.76 -5.58 13.68
N ARG A 376 0.31 -5.87 14.42
CA ARG A 376 1.65 -6.11 13.87
C ARG A 376 1.82 -7.59 13.56
N PHE A 377 2.44 -7.89 12.42
CA PHE A 377 2.92 -9.23 12.11
C PHE A 377 4.29 -9.20 11.43
N HIS A 378 4.95 -10.35 11.44
CA HIS A 378 6.21 -10.60 10.72
C HIS A 378 6.31 -12.05 10.25
N ASP A 379 5.54 -12.97 10.86
CA ASP A 379 5.30 -14.31 10.34
C ASP A 379 4.11 -14.30 9.36
N PHE A 380 4.33 -14.74 8.13
CA PHE A 380 3.30 -14.84 7.09
C PHE A 380 2.20 -15.85 7.42
N ASN A 381 2.43 -16.78 8.37
CA ASN A 381 1.33 -17.58 8.90
C ASN A 381 0.23 -16.71 9.50
N VAL A 382 0.53 -15.56 10.08
CA VAL A 382 -0.50 -14.62 10.59
C VAL A 382 -1.31 -14.02 9.46
N LEU A 383 -0.67 -13.73 8.31
CA LEU A 383 -1.37 -13.23 7.13
C LEU A 383 -2.31 -14.30 6.55
N PHE A 384 -1.89 -15.56 6.57
CA PHE A 384 -2.60 -16.72 6.02
C PHE A 384 -3.21 -17.66 7.09
N ASN A 385 -3.62 -17.10 8.23
CA ASN A 385 -4.41 -17.79 9.26
C ASN A 385 -5.82 -17.22 9.38
#